data_AF-A0A1D3FI32-F1
#
_entry.id   AF-A0A1D3FI32-F1
#
_cell.length_a   1.000
_cell.length_b   1.000
_cell.length_c   1.000
_cell.angle_alpha   90.00
_cell.angle_beta   90.00
_cell.angle_gamma   90.00
#
_symmetry.space_group_name_H-M   'P 1'
#
loop_
_entity.id
_entity.type
_entity.pdbx_description
1 polymer ?
#
loop_
_entity_poly.entity_id
_entity_poly.type
_entity_poly.pdbx_seq_one_letter_code
_entity_poly.pdbx_strand_id
1 'polypeptide(L)'
;MLTPKSCDLFNIPFFQFAQLKKYQPESIPQIKADYKENWQIWQQLIQQVAADLSEPFAPPHIERWCNGWQVRAHFFAYFKYAQYKNSAAILSILLNRRRLSVSLDWHCYKADVSPIALPEYNRWLDDFDTEKYAAFDMWHGAESEYDDYRTVAQQSESDRRLQNDEDFFCIGKHIERDDLGKQDVAKWIAETVEDLLPLYEACHGK
;
A
#
# COMPACT_ATOMS: atom_id res chain seq x y z
N MET A 1 8.57 8.56 -13.78
CA MET A 1 7.65 7.42 -14.07
C MET A 1 8.21 6.18 -13.40
N LEU A 2 7.36 5.31 -12.86
CA LEU A 2 7.80 4.01 -12.34
C LEU A 2 8.12 3.04 -13.48
N THR A 3 9.16 2.24 -13.29
CA THR A 3 9.63 1.22 -14.25
C THR A 3 10.07 -0.02 -13.47
N PRO A 4 10.44 -1.15 -14.10
CA PRO A 4 10.95 -2.31 -13.38
C PRO A 4 12.19 -1.96 -12.52
N LYS A 5 12.99 -0.99 -12.95
CA LYS A 5 14.15 -0.49 -12.17
C LYS A 5 13.77 0.16 -10.85
N SER A 6 12.55 0.70 -10.74
CA SER A 6 12.05 1.26 -9.49
C SER A 6 11.87 0.18 -8.43
N CYS A 7 11.51 -1.05 -8.82
CA CYS A 7 11.51 -2.22 -7.93
C CYS A 7 12.93 -2.71 -7.64
N ASP A 8 13.82 -2.68 -8.64
CA ASP A 8 15.21 -3.14 -8.49
C ASP A 8 15.99 -2.33 -7.44
N LEU A 9 15.58 -1.10 -7.14
CA LEU A 9 16.11 -0.28 -6.04
C LEU A 9 16.18 -1.05 -4.71
N PHE A 10 15.18 -1.89 -4.45
CA PHE A 10 15.03 -2.62 -3.19
C PHE A 10 15.80 -3.95 -3.20
N ASN A 11 16.48 -4.30 -4.30
CA ASN A 11 17.31 -5.51 -4.41
C ASN A 11 18.74 -5.24 -3.93
N ILE A 12 18.88 -4.74 -2.70
CA ILE A 12 20.17 -4.48 -2.04
C ILE A 12 20.40 -5.45 -0.87
N PRO A 13 21.66 -5.78 -0.54
CA PRO A 13 21.97 -6.79 0.48
C PRO A 13 21.68 -6.33 1.91
N PHE A 14 21.71 -5.01 2.18
CA PHE A 14 21.49 -4.46 3.51
C PHE A 14 20.74 -3.12 3.45
N PHE A 15 19.72 -2.96 4.29
CA PHE A 15 19.01 -1.70 4.44
C PHE A 15 19.53 -0.84 5.60
N GLN A 16 20.14 -1.47 6.62
CA GLN A 16 20.68 -0.79 7.79
C GLN A 16 22.03 -0.14 7.48
N PHE A 17 22.20 1.14 7.81
CA PHE A 17 23.47 1.84 7.61
C PHE A 17 24.61 1.22 8.43
N ALA A 18 24.33 0.60 9.58
CA ALA A 18 25.35 -0.11 10.36
C ALA A 18 25.94 -1.30 9.58
N GLN A 19 25.11 -2.07 8.88
CA GLN A 19 25.54 -3.19 8.05
C GLN A 19 26.24 -2.70 6.79
N LEU A 20 25.69 -1.68 6.12
CA LEU A 20 26.33 -1.08 4.96
C LEU A 20 27.72 -0.54 5.28
N LYS A 21 27.89 0.16 6.42
CA LYS A 21 29.21 0.65 6.87
C LYS A 21 30.20 -0.47 7.14
N LYS A 22 29.72 -1.63 7.62
CA LYS A 22 30.57 -2.78 7.95
C LYS A 22 31.00 -3.57 6.73
N TYR A 23 30.09 -3.76 5.77
CA TYR A 23 30.31 -4.73 4.68
C TYR A 23 30.51 -4.07 3.30
N GLN A 24 29.96 -2.88 3.06
CA GLN A 24 30.01 -2.18 1.76
C GLN A 24 30.01 -0.64 1.91
N PRO A 25 30.93 -0.05 2.71
CA PRO A 25 30.89 1.38 3.05
C PRO A 25 30.97 2.31 1.83
N GLU A 26 31.68 1.90 0.78
CA GLU A 26 31.86 2.63 -0.48
C GLU A 26 30.57 2.74 -1.31
N SER A 27 29.63 1.82 -1.12
CA SER A 27 28.33 1.82 -1.83
C SER A 27 27.33 2.83 -1.27
N ILE A 28 27.53 3.28 -0.02
CA ILE A 28 26.55 4.11 0.72
C ILE A 28 26.19 5.41 -0.03
N PRO A 29 27.13 6.19 -0.59
CA PRO A 29 26.80 7.41 -1.32
C PRO A 29 25.88 7.15 -2.52
N GLN A 30 26.17 6.10 -3.29
CA GLN A 30 25.37 5.74 -4.46
C GLN A 30 23.98 5.23 -4.05
N ILE A 31 23.89 4.34 -3.08
CA ILE A 31 22.60 3.85 -2.53
C ILE A 31 21.73 5.04 -2.11
N LYS A 32 22.29 6.02 -1.38
CA LYS A 32 21.53 7.21 -0.97
C LYS A 32 21.08 8.07 -2.15
N ALA A 33 21.91 8.21 -3.18
CA ALA A 33 21.56 8.96 -4.38
C ALA A 33 20.40 8.27 -5.13
N ASP A 34 20.52 6.96 -5.36
CA ASP A 34 19.52 6.15 -6.07
C ASP A 34 18.18 6.16 -5.35
N TYR A 35 18.18 5.99 -4.03
CA TYR A 35 16.96 6.06 -3.22
C TYR A 35 16.32 7.44 -3.27
N LYS A 36 17.13 8.51 -3.18
CA LYS A 36 16.59 9.88 -3.22
C LYS A 36 15.95 10.18 -4.57
N GLU A 37 16.59 9.79 -5.67
CA GLU A 37 16.06 9.98 -7.03
C GLU A 37 14.75 9.22 -7.21
N ASN A 38 14.72 7.92 -6.90
CA ASN A 38 13.52 7.10 -7.03
C ASN A 38 12.40 7.56 -6.09
N TRP A 39 12.74 8.05 -4.89
CA TRP A 39 11.74 8.60 -3.98
C TRP A 39 11.13 9.91 -4.48
N GLN A 40 11.90 10.74 -5.19
CA GLN A 40 11.33 11.94 -5.82
C GLN A 40 10.33 11.57 -6.92
N ILE A 41 10.62 10.52 -7.69
CA ILE A 41 9.68 9.97 -8.68
C ILE A 41 8.41 9.45 -7.98
N TRP A 42 8.57 8.68 -6.91
CA TRP A 42 7.46 8.20 -6.07
C TRP A 42 6.62 9.37 -5.52
N GLN A 43 7.27 10.36 -4.93
CA GLN A 43 6.61 11.52 -4.34
C GLN A 43 5.78 12.28 -5.39
N GLN A 44 6.35 12.52 -6.58
CA GLN A 44 5.65 13.19 -7.67
C GLN A 44 4.43 12.39 -8.15
N LEU A 45 4.58 11.07 -8.28
CA LEU A 45 3.47 10.18 -8.64
C LEU A 45 2.33 10.28 -7.63
N ILE A 46 2.61 10.15 -6.33
CA ILE A 46 1.58 10.19 -5.29
C ILE A 46 0.93 11.59 -5.22
N GLN A 47 1.69 12.66 -5.44
CA GLN A 47 1.16 14.02 -5.50
C GLN A 47 0.25 14.24 -6.72
N GLN A 48 0.59 13.65 -7.86
CA GLN A 48 -0.27 13.66 -9.04
C GLN A 48 -1.59 12.95 -8.76
N VAL A 49 -1.54 11.72 -8.23
CA VAL A 49 -2.74 10.97 -7.85
C VAL A 49 -3.59 11.73 -6.83
N ALA A 50 -2.97 12.40 -5.85
CA ALA A 50 -3.69 13.23 -4.89
C ALA A 50 -4.46 14.37 -5.56
N ALA A 51 -3.88 14.99 -6.59
CA ALA A 51 -4.53 16.05 -7.35
C ALA A 51 -5.69 15.51 -8.19
N ASP A 52 -5.55 14.32 -8.77
CA ASP A 52 -6.59 13.65 -9.56
C ASP A 52 -7.77 13.22 -8.67
N LEU A 53 -7.51 12.66 -7.49
CA LEU A 53 -8.54 12.28 -6.51
C LEU A 53 -9.27 13.50 -5.91
N SER A 54 -8.54 14.59 -5.67
CA SER A 54 -9.09 15.87 -5.18
C SER A 54 -9.89 15.76 -3.86
N GLU A 55 -10.87 16.64 -3.63
CA GLU A 55 -11.78 16.53 -2.49
C GLU A 55 -12.68 15.28 -2.63
N PRO A 56 -12.96 14.54 -1.55
CA PRO A 56 -12.81 14.89 -0.13
C PRO A 56 -11.53 14.37 0.55
N PHE A 57 -10.49 14.01 -0.22
CA PHE A 57 -9.25 13.48 0.35
C PHE A 57 -8.44 14.54 1.10
N ALA A 58 -7.79 14.11 2.17
CA ALA A 58 -6.73 14.89 2.80
C ALA A 58 -5.45 14.82 1.96
N PRO A 59 -4.47 15.72 2.17
CA PRO A 59 -3.13 15.55 1.62
C PRO A 59 -2.58 14.16 1.94
N PRO A 60 -1.93 13.47 0.98
CA PRO A 60 -1.46 12.11 1.18
C PRO A 60 -0.36 12.07 2.23
N HIS A 61 -0.31 10.95 2.95
CA HIS A 61 0.92 10.60 3.64
C HIS A 61 1.89 9.98 2.64
N ILE A 62 3.14 10.42 2.66
CA ILE A 62 4.23 9.86 1.85
C ILE A 62 5.39 9.57 2.79
N GLU A 63 5.73 8.29 2.96
CA GLU A 63 6.83 7.89 3.84
C GLU A 63 8.17 8.33 3.23
N ARG A 64 9.11 8.77 4.07
CA ARG A 64 10.49 9.08 3.64
C ARG A 64 11.26 7.81 3.29
N TRP A 65 12.05 7.87 2.22
CA TRP A 65 12.92 6.79 1.74
C TRP A 65 14.01 6.32 2.70
N CYS A 66 14.35 7.11 3.70
CA CYS A 66 15.22 6.71 4.79
C CYS A 66 14.78 7.31 6.12
N ASN A 67 15.28 6.71 7.19
CA ASN A 67 15.39 7.35 8.49
C ASN A 67 16.88 7.50 8.87
N GLY A 68 17.19 7.92 10.09
CA GLY A 68 18.57 8.10 10.54
C GLY A 68 19.43 6.82 10.55
N TRP A 69 18.81 5.65 10.42
CA TRP A 69 19.43 4.34 10.67
C TRP A 69 19.39 3.41 9.47
N GLN A 70 18.41 3.55 8.57
CA GLN A 70 18.23 2.69 7.41
C GLN A 70 17.60 3.42 6.21
N VAL A 71 17.83 2.85 5.02
CA VAL A 71 16.94 3.05 3.86
C VAL A 71 15.74 2.10 3.95
N ARG A 72 14.66 2.38 3.22
CA ARG A 72 13.44 1.55 3.25
C ARG A 72 13.52 0.33 2.32
N ALA A 73 12.82 -0.74 2.67
CA ALA A 73 12.67 -1.93 1.82
C ALA A 73 11.53 -1.82 0.80
N HIS A 74 10.66 -0.81 0.99
CA HIS A 74 9.60 -0.43 0.07
C HIS A 74 9.36 1.08 0.17
N PHE A 75 8.62 1.65 -0.78
CA PHE A 75 8.02 2.97 -0.60
C PHE A 75 6.54 2.80 -0.26
N PHE A 76 6.09 3.64 0.67
CA PHE A 76 4.74 3.58 1.21
C PHE A 76 4.10 4.97 1.20
N ALA A 77 2.84 5.00 0.82
CA ALA A 77 1.97 6.17 0.90
C ALA A 77 0.55 5.71 1.24
N TYR A 78 -0.28 6.63 1.71
CA TYR A 78 -1.71 6.35 1.84
C TYR A 78 -2.56 7.59 1.63
N PHE A 79 -3.79 7.35 1.20
CA PHE A 79 -4.87 8.32 1.16
C PHE A 79 -5.89 8.06 2.25
N LYS A 80 -6.54 9.14 2.70
CA LYS A 80 -7.70 9.13 3.59
C LYS A 80 -8.59 10.31 3.24
N TYR A 81 -9.88 10.21 3.52
CA TYR A 81 -10.73 11.40 3.57
C TYR A 81 -10.30 12.34 4.68
N ALA A 82 -10.44 13.65 4.46
CA ALA A 82 -10.08 14.68 5.43
C ALA A 82 -10.82 14.49 6.77
N GLN A 83 -12.10 14.10 6.73
CA GLN A 83 -12.90 13.79 7.91
C GLN A 83 -12.42 12.54 8.67
N TYR A 84 -11.73 11.61 8.01
CA TYR A 84 -11.27 10.34 8.58
C TYR A 84 -9.75 10.30 8.80
N LYS A 85 -9.08 11.45 8.86
CA LYS A 85 -7.60 11.55 9.00
C LYS A 85 -7.01 10.71 10.14
N ASN A 86 -7.77 10.54 11.23
CA ASN A 86 -7.36 9.78 12.41
C ASN A 86 -7.77 8.30 12.37
N SER A 87 -8.60 7.87 11.41
CA SER A 87 -8.99 6.47 11.21
C SER A 87 -7.80 5.58 10.92
N ALA A 88 -7.78 4.35 11.44
CA ALA A 88 -6.79 3.36 11.04
C ALA A 88 -7.09 2.73 9.67
N ALA A 89 -8.32 2.83 9.15
CA ALA A 89 -8.60 2.48 7.76
C ALA A 89 -7.85 3.42 6.81
N ILE A 90 -7.11 2.83 5.86
CA ILE A 90 -6.34 3.56 4.84
C ILE A 90 -6.53 2.95 3.47
N LEU A 91 -6.35 3.80 2.44
CA LEU A 91 -6.11 3.37 1.07
C LEU A 91 -4.60 3.41 0.86
N SER A 92 -3.94 2.27 1.04
CA SER A 92 -2.48 2.12 0.99
C SER A 92 -1.97 1.98 -0.44
N ILE A 93 -0.78 2.53 -0.68
CA ILE A 93 -0.04 2.42 -1.93
C ILE A 93 1.38 2.01 -1.56
N LEU A 94 1.80 0.87 -2.06
CA LEU A 94 3.05 0.24 -1.68
C LEU A 94 3.83 -0.19 -2.92
N LEU A 95 5.07 0.26 -3.05
CA LEU A 95 6.00 -0.19 -4.07
C LEU A 95 7.16 -0.93 -3.40
N ASN A 96 7.30 -2.22 -3.69
CA ASN A 96 8.42 -3.03 -3.19
C ASN A 96 9.21 -3.66 -4.35
N ARG A 97 10.15 -4.56 -4.04
CA ARG A 97 10.95 -5.26 -5.07
C ARG A 97 10.15 -6.11 -6.05
N ARG A 98 8.91 -6.46 -5.72
CA ARG A 98 8.05 -7.35 -6.51
C ARG A 98 7.04 -6.59 -7.36
N ARG A 99 6.34 -5.61 -6.77
CA ARG A 99 5.17 -5.00 -7.40
C ARG A 99 4.80 -3.64 -6.80
N LEU A 100 3.96 -2.92 -7.51
CA LEU A 100 3.15 -1.82 -6.99
C LEU A 100 1.79 -2.38 -6.54
N SER A 101 1.32 -1.97 -5.36
CA SER A 101 0.04 -2.40 -4.79
C SER A 101 -0.79 -1.19 -4.40
N VAL A 102 -2.10 -1.27 -4.61
CA VAL A 102 -3.10 -0.31 -4.11
C VAL A 102 -4.20 -1.10 -3.40
N SER A 103 -4.47 -0.79 -2.14
CA SER A 103 -5.37 -1.60 -1.31
C SER A 103 -6.09 -0.83 -0.22
N LEU A 104 -7.25 -1.33 0.19
CA LEU A 104 -7.85 -1.03 1.48
C LEU A 104 -7.10 -1.84 2.55
N ASP A 105 -6.67 -1.18 3.62
CA ASP A 105 -5.76 -1.75 4.62
C ASP A 105 -6.01 -1.14 6.01
N TRP A 106 -5.64 -1.86 7.06
CA TRP A 106 -5.73 -1.45 8.46
C TRP A 106 -4.35 -1.04 9.01
N HIS A 107 -4.18 0.25 9.25
CA HIS A 107 -2.94 0.81 9.78
C HIS A 107 -2.83 0.59 11.30
N CYS A 108 -2.31 -0.57 11.70
CA CYS A 108 -2.19 -0.99 13.10
C CYS A 108 -1.50 0.05 14.02
N TYR A 109 -0.49 0.78 13.53
CA TYR A 109 0.18 1.86 14.29
C TYR A 109 -0.71 3.06 14.64
N LYS A 110 -1.91 3.16 14.03
CA LYS A 110 -2.91 4.18 14.33
C LYS A 110 -4.14 3.62 15.04
N ALA A 111 -4.20 2.31 15.31
CA ALA A 111 -5.35 1.66 15.93
C ALA A 111 -5.73 2.31 17.28
N ASP A 112 -4.73 2.57 18.15
CA ASP A 112 -4.96 3.13 19.50
C ASP A 112 -5.61 4.52 19.52
N VAL A 113 -5.50 5.28 18.42
CA VAL A 113 -6.05 6.64 18.30
C VAL A 113 -7.16 6.72 17.25
N SER A 114 -7.56 5.58 16.70
CA SER A 114 -8.57 5.48 15.66
C SER A 114 -9.98 5.67 16.24
N PRO A 115 -10.86 6.47 15.60
CA PRO A 115 -12.26 6.57 15.98
C PRO A 115 -13.08 5.30 15.67
N ILE A 116 -12.55 4.39 14.84
CA ILE A 116 -13.13 3.07 14.58
C ILE A 116 -12.18 2.01 15.14
N ALA A 117 -12.69 0.90 15.68
CA ALA A 117 -11.87 -0.24 16.04
C ALA A 117 -11.87 -1.29 14.91
N LEU A 118 -11.16 -2.39 15.12
CA LEU A 118 -10.97 -3.42 14.10
C LEU A 118 -12.28 -4.09 13.64
N PRO A 119 -13.26 -4.39 14.53
CA PRO A 119 -14.56 -4.89 14.08
C PRO A 119 -15.30 -3.91 13.17
N GLU A 120 -15.19 -2.61 13.40
CA GLU A 120 -15.77 -1.60 12.51
C GLU A 120 -15.05 -1.51 11.18
N TYR A 121 -13.73 -1.68 11.15
CA TYR A 121 -13.01 -1.82 9.89
C TYR A 121 -13.53 -2.99 9.08
N ASN A 122 -13.73 -4.15 9.70
CA ASN A 122 -14.18 -5.36 9.00
C ASN A 122 -15.64 -5.31 8.48
N ARG A 123 -16.42 -4.26 8.77
CA ARG A 123 -17.82 -4.13 8.31
C ARG A 123 -17.99 -4.12 6.80
N TRP A 124 -16.96 -3.77 6.03
CA TRP A 124 -17.04 -3.86 4.56
C TRP A 124 -17.28 -5.29 4.07
N LEU A 125 -17.06 -6.31 4.92
CA LEU A 125 -17.37 -7.71 4.61
C LEU A 125 -18.87 -8.04 4.67
N ASP A 126 -19.68 -7.26 5.40
CA ASP A 126 -21.08 -7.62 5.69
C ASP A 126 -21.94 -7.68 4.41
N ASP A 127 -21.73 -6.73 3.49
CA ASP A 127 -22.42 -6.64 2.20
C ASP A 127 -21.42 -6.74 1.02
N PHE A 128 -20.39 -7.59 1.16
CA PHE A 128 -19.31 -7.68 0.19
C PHE A 128 -19.74 -8.27 -1.16
N ASP A 129 -19.67 -7.45 -2.21
CA ASP A 129 -20.00 -7.82 -3.58
C ASP A 129 -18.88 -8.64 -4.25
N THR A 130 -18.92 -9.96 -4.07
CA THR A 130 -17.92 -10.88 -4.64
C THR A 130 -17.87 -10.88 -6.17
N GLU A 131 -18.94 -10.49 -6.86
CA GLU A 131 -18.94 -10.43 -8.33
C GLU A 131 -18.22 -9.17 -8.81
N LYS A 132 -18.50 -8.01 -8.21
CA LYS A 132 -17.83 -6.75 -8.52
C LYS A 132 -16.33 -6.82 -8.22
N TYR A 133 -15.96 -7.43 -7.10
CA TYR A 133 -14.57 -7.51 -6.65
C TYR A 133 -13.87 -8.82 -7.08
N ALA A 134 -14.48 -9.62 -7.95
CA ALA A 134 -13.98 -10.94 -8.39
C ALA A 134 -12.50 -10.95 -8.82
N ALA A 135 -12.04 -9.88 -9.48
CA ALA A 135 -10.69 -9.74 -10.00
C ALA A 135 -9.71 -9.05 -9.03
N PHE A 136 -10.16 -8.63 -7.85
CA PHE A 136 -9.28 -8.10 -6.81
C PHE A 136 -8.62 -9.23 -6.06
N ASP A 137 -7.40 -8.98 -5.59
CA ASP A 137 -6.71 -9.82 -4.64
C ASP A 137 -7.17 -9.49 -3.23
N MET A 138 -7.36 -10.52 -2.41
CA MET A 138 -7.73 -10.36 -1.01
C MET A 138 -6.87 -11.27 -0.14
N TRP A 139 -6.33 -10.74 0.95
CA TRP A 139 -5.39 -11.45 1.81
C TRP A 139 -5.55 -11.03 3.26
N HIS A 140 -5.15 -11.87 4.20
CA HIS A 140 -5.13 -11.54 5.62
C HIS A 140 -4.01 -10.55 5.92
N GLY A 141 -4.24 -9.63 6.87
CA GLY A 141 -3.25 -8.63 7.28
C GLY A 141 -1.94 -9.20 7.83
N ALA A 142 -1.92 -10.47 8.22
CA ALA A 142 -0.73 -11.19 8.66
C ALA A 142 0.12 -11.77 7.51
N GLU A 143 -0.41 -11.83 6.28
CA GLU A 143 0.32 -12.30 5.11
C GLU A 143 1.42 -11.31 4.69
N SER A 144 2.50 -11.83 4.09
CA SER A 144 3.63 -11.02 3.68
C SER A 144 3.30 -10.20 2.43
N GLU A 145 3.79 -8.96 2.37
CA GLU A 145 3.73 -8.12 1.16
C GLU A 145 4.33 -8.78 -0.11
N TYR A 146 5.11 -9.85 0.06
CA TYR A 146 5.74 -10.64 -1.00
C TYR A 146 4.96 -11.90 -1.42
N ASP A 147 3.88 -12.27 -0.72
CA ASP A 147 3.14 -13.50 -0.97
C ASP A 147 2.28 -13.40 -2.24
N ASP A 148 1.98 -14.56 -2.82
CA ASP A 148 1.03 -14.71 -3.94
C ASP A 148 -0.39 -14.74 -3.40
N TYR A 149 -1.09 -13.61 -3.52
CA TYR A 149 -2.49 -13.51 -3.12
C TYR A 149 -3.40 -14.15 -4.16
N ARG A 150 -4.51 -14.73 -3.66
CA ARG A 150 -5.58 -15.24 -4.52
C ARG A 150 -6.60 -14.15 -4.79
N THR A 151 -7.17 -14.15 -5.98
CA THR A 151 -8.28 -13.27 -6.28
C THR A 151 -9.54 -13.69 -5.52
N VAL A 152 -10.48 -12.77 -5.31
CA VAL A 152 -11.78 -13.05 -4.67
C VAL A 152 -12.51 -14.19 -5.38
N ALA A 153 -12.47 -14.24 -6.72
CA ALA A 153 -13.09 -15.31 -7.51
C ALA A 153 -12.46 -16.70 -7.30
N GLN A 154 -11.20 -16.76 -6.87
CA GLN A 154 -10.49 -18.01 -6.58
C GLN A 154 -10.70 -18.49 -5.13
N GLN A 155 -11.33 -17.66 -4.29
CA GLN A 155 -11.54 -17.95 -2.88
C GLN A 155 -12.93 -18.56 -2.64
N SER A 156 -13.01 -19.48 -1.69
CA SER A 156 -14.27 -20.00 -1.16
C SER A 156 -14.82 -19.08 -0.06
N GLU A 157 -16.09 -19.25 0.33
CA GLU A 157 -16.63 -18.54 1.49
C GLU A 157 -15.85 -18.82 2.78
N SER A 158 -15.30 -20.03 2.94
CA SER A 158 -14.47 -20.37 4.09
C SER A 158 -13.12 -19.66 4.10
N ASP A 159 -12.54 -19.39 2.92
CA ASP A 159 -11.29 -18.63 2.81
C ASP A 159 -11.48 -17.17 3.22
N ARG A 160 -12.71 -16.64 3.14
CA ARG A 160 -13.05 -15.24 3.43
C ARG A 160 -13.60 -15.03 4.84
N ARG A 161 -13.18 -15.87 5.79
CA ARG A 161 -13.57 -15.76 7.19
C ARG A 161 -12.41 -15.27 8.03
N LEU A 162 -12.70 -14.32 8.90
CA LEU A 162 -11.77 -13.88 9.93
C LEU A 162 -11.45 -15.06 10.85
N GLN A 163 -10.18 -15.21 11.19
CA GLN A 163 -9.65 -16.32 11.98
C GLN A 163 -9.78 -16.06 13.48
N ASN A 164 -9.79 -14.79 13.90
CA ASN A 164 -9.89 -14.35 15.29
C ASN A 164 -10.23 -12.83 15.34
N ASP A 165 -10.35 -12.28 16.55
CA ASP A 165 -10.76 -10.87 16.77
C ASP A 165 -9.67 -9.83 16.42
N GLU A 166 -8.43 -10.27 16.20
CA GLU A 166 -7.31 -9.42 15.76
C GLU A 166 -7.07 -9.52 14.24
N ASP A 167 -7.82 -10.40 13.55
CA ASP A 167 -7.68 -10.63 12.13
C ASP A 167 -8.46 -9.59 11.30
N PHE A 168 -7.95 -9.36 10.09
CA PHE A 168 -8.55 -8.46 9.12
C PHE A 168 -8.09 -8.82 7.72
N PHE A 169 -8.90 -8.47 6.73
CA PHE A 169 -8.53 -8.60 5.33
C PHE A 169 -8.05 -7.27 4.77
N CYS A 170 -7.03 -7.34 3.91
CA CYS A 170 -6.72 -6.33 2.92
C CYS A 170 -7.29 -6.77 1.58
N ILE A 171 -7.67 -5.79 0.75
CA ILE A 171 -8.17 -6.04 -0.61
C ILE A 171 -7.63 -4.98 -1.57
N GLY A 172 -7.18 -5.39 -2.74
CA GLY A 172 -6.51 -4.49 -3.67
C GLY A 172 -6.22 -5.06 -5.04
N LYS A 173 -5.46 -4.28 -5.82
CA LYS A 173 -4.89 -4.69 -7.10
C LYS A 173 -3.39 -4.43 -7.11
N HIS A 174 -2.70 -5.09 -8.03
CA HIS A 174 -1.26 -4.97 -8.19
C HIS A 174 -0.84 -4.73 -9.64
N ILE A 175 0.30 -4.05 -9.82
CA ILE A 175 1.09 -4.08 -11.05
C ILE A 175 2.40 -4.78 -10.73
N GLU A 176 2.61 -5.96 -11.32
CA GLU A 176 3.86 -6.70 -11.15
C GLU A 176 5.04 -5.92 -11.75
N ARG A 177 6.25 -6.12 -11.19
CA ARG A 177 7.48 -5.39 -11.56
C ARG A 177 7.64 -5.25 -13.07
N ASP A 178 7.47 -6.34 -13.80
CA ASP A 178 7.74 -6.41 -15.23
C ASP A 178 6.70 -5.66 -16.08
N ASP A 179 5.56 -5.27 -15.49
CA ASP A 179 4.50 -4.50 -16.13
C ASP A 179 4.54 -3.00 -15.79
N LEU A 180 5.40 -2.59 -14.84
CA LEU A 180 5.60 -1.17 -14.53
C LEU A 180 6.11 -0.41 -15.76
N GLY A 181 5.46 0.71 -16.07
CA GLY A 181 5.79 1.54 -17.22
C GLY A 181 5.04 1.18 -18.52
N LYS A 182 4.25 0.09 -18.54
CA LYS A 182 3.43 -0.30 -19.70
C LYS A 182 2.08 0.41 -19.78
N GLN A 183 1.68 1.09 -18.70
CA GLN A 183 0.41 1.81 -18.59
C GLN A 183 0.58 3.12 -17.83
N ASP A 184 -0.46 3.94 -17.84
CA ASP A 184 -0.53 5.14 -16.99
C ASP A 184 -0.74 4.72 -15.53
N VAL A 185 0.35 4.69 -14.78
CA VAL A 185 0.36 4.26 -13.37
C VAL A 185 -0.42 5.23 -12.49
N ALA A 186 -0.38 6.54 -12.74
CA ALA A 186 -1.10 7.51 -11.91
C ALA A 186 -2.60 7.30 -12.05
N LYS A 187 -3.08 7.22 -13.30
CA LYS A 187 -4.48 6.92 -13.61
C LYS A 187 -4.92 5.59 -13.00
N TRP A 188 -4.12 4.53 -13.16
CA TRP A 188 -4.44 3.22 -12.59
C TRP A 188 -4.55 3.23 -11.06
N ILE A 189 -3.69 3.98 -10.34
CA ILE A 189 -3.81 4.14 -8.89
C ILE A 189 -5.11 4.86 -8.54
N ALA A 190 -5.42 5.97 -9.21
CA ALA A 190 -6.63 6.75 -8.94
C ALA A 190 -7.90 5.91 -9.14
N GLU A 191 -8.02 5.23 -10.29
CA GLU A 191 -9.16 4.35 -10.59
C GLU A 191 -9.28 3.20 -9.58
N THR A 192 -8.15 2.60 -9.15
CA THR A 192 -8.18 1.54 -8.15
C THR A 192 -8.60 2.06 -6.77
N VAL A 193 -8.17 3.27 -6.40
CA VAL A 193 -8.62 3.93 -5.17
C VAL A 193 -10.13 4.18 -5.21
N GLU A 194 -10.64 4.69 -6.34
CA GLU A 194 -12.07 4.94 -6.55
C GLU A 194 -12.91 3.64 -6.47
N ASP A 195 -12.43 2.54 -7.06
CA ASP A 195 -13.07 1.22 -6.96
C ASP A 195 -13.19 0.73 -5.50
N LEU A 196 -12.23 1.08 -4.66
CA LEU A 196 -12.15 0.70 -3.24
C LEU A 196 -12.95 1.63 -2.31
N LEU A 197 -13.38 2.80 -2.78
CA LEU A 197 -14.11 3.78 -1.96
C LEU A 197 -15.34 3.20 -1.26
N PRO A 198 -16.22 2.41 -1.91
CA PRO A 198 -17.38 1.85 -1.23
C PRO A 198 -17.01 0.99 -0.01
N LEU A 199 -15.93 0.20 -0.12
CA LEU A 199 -15.44 -0.62 0.99
C LEU A 199 -14.83 0.25 2.09
N TYR A 200 -14.03 1.25 1.71
CA TYR A 200 -13.45 2.21 2.64
C TYR A 200 -14.51 3.00 3.42
N GLU A 201 -15.61 3.39 2.76
CA GLU A 201 -16.73 4.11 3.36
C GLU A 201 -17.53 3.21 4.32
N ALA A 202 -17.73 1.94 3.97
CA ALA A 202 -18.39 0.95 4.83
C ALA A 202 -17.66 0.77 6.18
N CYS A 203 -16.32 0.84 6.20
CA CYS A 203 -15.53 0.85 7.46
C CYS A 203 -15.96 1.96 8.44
N HIS A 204 -16.57 3.03 7.93
CA HIS A 204 -17.00 4.19 8.70
C HIS A 204 -18.53 4.26 8.87
N GLY A 205 -19.26 3.19 8.53
CA GLY A 205 -20.71 3.09 8.67
C GLY A 205 -21.51 3.93 7.67
N LYS A 206 -20.96 4.14 6.48
CA LYS A 206 -21.65 4.76 5.35
C LYS A 206 -22.19 3.73 4.37
#